data_AF-A0A924X570-F1
#
_entry.id   AF-A0A924X570-F1
#
_cell.length_a   1.000
_cell.length_b   1.000
_cell.length_c   1.000
_cell.angle_alpha   90.00
_cell.angle_beta   90.00
_cell.angle_gamma   90.00
#
_symmetry.space_group_name_H-M   'P 1'
#
loop_
_entity.id
_entity.type
_entity.pdbx_description
1 polymer ?
#
loop_
_entity_poly.entity_id
_entity_poly.type
_entity_poly.pdbx_seq_one_letter_code
_entity_poly.pdbx_strand_id
1 'polypeptide(L)'
;SELPTLMKNDIRLSVIGDLGRFPPRTRAAVQGAMDATHRNRHMTLTLALDYGGREELVKTVKRLVEDVTAGRLSASTITEETLSARLDTGDMPDPDLVIRTSGEKRVSNFLLWQLAYAELFFTDVRWPDFDRAELARALREFTLRDRRFGATTSPVSARADIEEDALSIKRPPLAVAYAAATELVTRAKG
;
A
#
# COMPACT_ATOMS: atom_id res chain seq x y z
N SER A 1 -16.55 -11.95 -9.17
CA SER A 1 -16.40 -10.53 -8.80
C SER A 1 -16.30 -10.47 -7.29
N GLU A 2 -15.26 -9.86 -6.74
CA GLU A 2 -15.04 -9.71 -5.29
C GLU A 2 -15.90 -8.59 -4.65
N LEU A 3 -16.61 -7.80 -5.46
CA LEU A 3 -17.37 -6.64 -4.99
C LEU A 3 -18.35 -6.94 -3.84
N PRO A 4 -19.14 -8.04 -3.86
CA PRO A 4 -20.02 -8.36 -2.74
C PRO A 4 -19.26 -8.54 -1.42
N THR A 5 -18.07 -9.12 -1.46
CA THR A 5 -17.19 -9.30 -0.29
C THR A 5 -16.69 -7.95 0.22
N LEU A 6 -16.24 -7.05 -0.67
CA LEU A 6 -15.77 -5.72 -0.28
C LEU A 6 -16.89 -4.89 0.36
N MET A 7 -18.09 -4.93 -0.21
CA MET A 7 -19.27 -4.24 0.34
C MET A 7 -19.68 -4.81 1.70
N LYS A 8 -19.74 -6.14 1.84
CA LYS A 8 -20.12 -6.81 3.09
C LYS A 8 -19.17 -6.46 4.25
N ASN A 9 -17.89 -6.26 3.96
CA ASN A 9 -16.85 -5.98 4.97
C ASN A 9 -16.52 -4.49 5.10
N ASP A 10 -17.29 -3.60 4.48
CA ASP A 10 -17.05 -2.15 4.50
C ASP A 10 -15.62 -1.75 4.06
N ILE A 11 -15.13 -2.39 2.99
CA ILE A 11 -13.80 -2.16 2.43
C ILE A 11 -13.90 -1.19 1.25
N ARG A 12 -13.18 -0.07 1.31
CA ARG A 12 -12.99 0.86 0.18
C ARG A 12 -11.89 0.33 -0.74
N LEU A 13 -12.19 0.16 -2.03
CA LEU A 13 -11.19 -0.18 -3.03
C LEU A 13 -10.54 1.11 -3.57
N SER A 14 -9.21 1.09 -3.67
CA SER A 14 -8.41 2.11 -4.35
C SER A 14 -7.41 1.45 -5.29
N VAL A 15 -6.87 2.20 -6.25
CA VAL A 15 -5.86 1.72 -7.20
C VAL A 15 -4.77 2.76 -7.38
N ILE A 16 -3.52 2.31 -7.45
CA ILE A 16 -2.34 3.10 -7.85
C ILE A 16 -1.70 2.49 -9.10
N GLY A 17 -1.02 3.31 -9.91
CA GLY A 17 -0.43 2.90 -11.19
C GLY A 17 -1.27 3.30 -12.41
N ASP A 18 -1.01 2.67 -13.56
CA ASP A 18 -1.64 3.02 -14.84
C ASP A 18 -2.75 2.02 -15.25
N LEU A 19 -3.98 2.34 -14.86
CA LEU A 19 -5.16 1.60 -15.34
C LEU A 19 -5.37 1.70 -16.85
N GLY A 20 -4.83 2.72 -17.52
CA GLY A 20 -5.03 3.00 -18.94
C GLY A 20 -4.57 1.87 -19.86
N ARG A 21 -3.60 1.06 -19.42
CA ARG A 21 -3.03 -0.06 -20.20
C ARG A 21 -3.90 -1.30 -20.22
N PHE A 22 -4.88 -1.39 -19.32
CA PHE A 22 -5.75 -2.55 -19.23
C PHE A 22 -6.89 -2.50 -20.27
N PRO A 23 -7.39 -3.67 -20.72
CA PRO A 23 -8.54 -3.73 -21.63
C PRO A 23 -9.75 -2.95 -21.10
N PRO A 24 -10.57 -2.32 -21.96
CA PRO A 24 -11.72 -1.50 -21.53
C PRO A 24 -12.66 -2.19 -20.54
N ARG A 25 -12.91 -3.50 -20.73
CA ARG A 25 -13.75 -4.29 -19.81
C ARG A 25 -13.14 -4.39 -18.40
N THR A 26 -11.83 -4.60 -18.30
CA THR A 26 -11.12 -4.68 -17.02
C THR A 26 -11.13 -3.32 -16.33
N ARG A 27 -10.84 -2.23 -17.06
CA ARG A 27 -10.90 -0.87 -16.53
C ARG A 27 -12.29 -0.53 -15.98
N ALA A 28 -13.34 -0.83 -16.75
CA ALA A 28 -14.72 -0.59 -16.33
C ALA A 28 -15.10 -1.40 -15.08
N ALA A 29 -14.66 -2.65 -14.98
CA ALA A 29 -14.92 -3.48 -13.81
C ALA A 29 -14.22 -2.95 -12.55
N VAL A 30 -12.95 -2.56 -12.66
CA VAL A 30 -12.19 -1.99 -11.54
C VAL A 30 -12.78 -0.64 -11.12
N GLN A 31 -13.06 0.24 -12.07
CA GLN A 31 -13.68 1.54 -11.80
C GLN A 31 -15.05 1.37 -11.12
N GLY A 32 -15.90 0.47 -11.64
CA GLY A 32 -17.20 0.19 -11.03
C GLY A 32 -17.10 -0.33 -9.59
N ALA A 33 -16.06 -1.11 -9.26
CA ALA A 33 -15.83 -1.56 -7.89
C ALA A 33 -15.31 -0.43 -6.97
N MET A 34 -14.44 0.44 -7.48
CA MET A 34 -14.01 1.65 -6.75
C MET A 34 -15.20 2.58 -6.46
N ASP A 35 -16.04 2.84 -7.47
CA ASP A 35 -17.21 3.71 -7.33
C ASP A 35 -18.23 3.12 -6.36
N ALA A 36 -18.48 1.81 -6.41
CA ALA A 36 -19.39 1.15 -5.48
C ALA A 36 -18.91 1.20 -4.01
N THR A 37 -17.59 1.18 -3.79
CA THR A 37 -16.99 1.09 -2.45
C THR A 37 -16.48 2.44 -1.90
N HIS A 38 -16.63 3.55 -2.62
CA HIS A 38 -16.04 4.86 -2.25
C HIS A 38 -16.50 5.41 -0.89
N ARG A 39 -17.69 5.00 -0.41
CA ARG A 39 -18.25 5.42 0.88
C ARG A 39 -17.84 4.54 2.04
N ASN A 40 -17.17 3.43 1.77
CA ASN A 40 -16.75 2.50 2.82
C ASN A 40 -15.64 3.12 3.67
N ARG A 41 -15.58 2.77 4.96
CA ARG A 41 -14.71 3.45 5.94
C ARG A 41 -13.90 2.51 6.83
N HIS A 42 -14.27 1.24 6.94
CA HIS A 42 -13.61 0.30 7.84
C HIS A 42 -12.17 -0.01 7.45
N MET A 43 -11.91 -0.24 6.16
CA MET A 43 -10.57 -0.54 5.63
C MET A 43 -10.44 -0.03 4.19
N THR A 44 -9.24 0.42 3.81
CA THR A 44 -8.90 0.68 2.40
C THR A 44 -8.02 -0.45 1.88
N LEU A 45 -8.45 -1.09 0.80
CA LEU A 45 -7.63 -2.01 0.01
C LEU A 45 -7.14 -1.26 -1.23
N THR A 46 -5.83 -1.03 -1.33
CA THR A 46 -5.24 -0.42 -2.52
C THR A 46 -4.54 -1.47 -3.37
N LEU A 47 -4.93 -1.58 -4.64
CA LEU A 47 -4.26 -2.43 -5.60
C LEU A 47 -3.24 -1.62 -6.42
N ALA A 48 -2.01 -2.11 -6.51
CA ALA A 48 -0.99 -1.55 -7.38
C ALA A 48 -1.02 -2.25 -8.74
N LEU A 49 -1.59 -1.59 -9.76
CA LEU A 49 -1.82 -2.15 -11.09
C LEU A 49 -1.00 -1.40 -12.13
N ASP A 50 -0.09 -2.09 -12.82
CA ASP A 50 0.91 -1.46 -13.69
C ASP A 50 1.62 -0.29 -12.97
N TYR A 51 2.10 -0.57 -11.76
CA TYR A 51 2.70 0.41 -10.87
C TYR A 51 4.21 0.18 -10.73
N GLY A 52 4.96 1.27 -10.67
CA GLY A 52 6.36 1.28 -10.27
C GLY A 52 6.76 2.60 -9.63
N GLY A 53 7.47 2.55 -8.51
CA GLY A 53 7.83 3.74 -7.73
C GLY A 53 8.68 4.75 -8.52
N ARG A 54 9.59 4.29 -9.38
CA ARG A 54 10.34 5.18 -10.29
C ARG A 54 9.43 5.91 -11.27
N GLU A 55 8.44 5.22 -11.83
CA GLU A 55 7.48 5.82 -12.78
C GLU A 55 6.58 6.83 -12.07
N GLU A 56 6.11 6.49 -10.87
CA GLU A 56 5.34 7.39 -10.00
C GLU A 56 6.11 8.68 -9.71
N LEU A 57 7.39 8.59 -9.32
CA LEU A 57 8.22 9.76 -9.05
C LEU A 57 8.39 10.64 -10.30
N VAL A 58 8.67 10.05 -11.46
CA VAL A 58 8.80 10.80 -12.72
C VAL A 58 7.50 11.50 -13.08
N LYS A 59 6.36 10.81 -12.96
CA LYS A 59 5.03 11.37 -13.21
C LYS A 59 4.71 12.52 -12.26
N THR A 60 5.06 12.38 -10.99
CA THR A 60 4.86 13.40 -9.94
C THR A 60 5.70 14.64 -10.20
N VAL A 61 6.98 14.48 -10.55
CA VAL A 61 7.85 15.59 -10.91
C VAL A 61 7.34 16.33 -12.15
N LYS A 62 6.86 15.61 -13.17
CA LYS A 62 6.25 16.26 -14.36
C LYS A 62 5.05 17.12 -13.98
N ARG A 63 4.13 16.62 -13.15
CA ARG A 63 2.98 17.39 -12.64
C ARG A 63 3.41 18.63 -11.86
N LEU A 64 4.43 18.51 -11.01
CA LEU A 64 5.00 19.64 -10.27
C LEU A 64 5.55 20.71 -11.21
N VAL A 65 6.30 20.31 -12.24
CA VAL A 65 6.84 21.23 -13.24
C VAL A 65 5.72 21.92 -14.01
N GLU A 66 4.66 21.20 -14.38
CA GLU A 66 3.46 21.78 -15.02
C GLU A 66 2.76 22.82 -14.13
N ASP A 67 2.60 22.53 -12.83
CA ASP A 67 2.04 23.47 -11.86
C ASP A 67 2.90 24.73 -11.70
N VAL A 68 4.23 24.57 -11.63
CA VAL A 68 5.18 25.69 -11.56
C VAL A 68 5.13 26.54 -12.82
N THR A 69 5.15 25.91 -14.00
CA THR A 69 5.13 26.62 -15.29
C THR A 69 3.83 27.37 -15.50
N ALA A 70 2.72 26.86 -14.97
CA ALA A 70 1.42 27.51 -15.01
C ALA A 70 1.21 28.58 -13.91
N GLY A 71 2.21 28.84 -13.06
CA GLY A 71 2.12 29.81 -11.97
C GLY A 71 1.21 29.39 -10.81
N ARG A 72 0.83 28.11 -10.72
CA ARG A 72 0.01 27.56 -9.63
C ARG A 72 0.83 27.19 -8.39
N LEU A 73 2.14 27.02 -8.55
CA LEU A 73 3.08 26.64 -7.50
C LEU A 73 4.41 27.37 -7.70
N SER A 74 5.09 27.75 -6.62
CA SER A 74 6.47 28.22 -6.71
C SER A 74 7.43 27.05 -6.55
N ALA A 75 8.49 26.99 -7.37
CA ALA A 75 9.53 25.97 -7.23
C ALA A 75 10.21 26.04 -5.85
N SER A 76 10.33 27.24 -5.26
CA SER A 76 10.93 27.44 -3.94
C SER A 76 10.06 26.94 -2.78
N THR A 77 8.78 26.65 -3.01
CA THR A 77 7.85 26.16 -1.97
C THR A 77 7.64 24.66 -2.05
N ILE A 78 8.36 23.94 -2.94
CA ILE A 78 8.26 22.49 -3.06
C ILE A 78 8.98 21.85 -1.87
N THR A 79 8.24 21.05 -1.12
CA THR A 79 8.73 20.28 0.03
C THR A 79 8.46 18.78 -0.15
N GLU A 80 8.93 17.94 0.77
CA GLU A 80 8.59 16.51 0.80
C GLU A 80 7.07 16.31 0.89
N GLU A 81 6.36 17.11 1.69
CA GLU A 81 4.89 17.05 1.80
C GLU A 81 4.20 17.41 0.48
N THR A 82 4.75 18.39 -0.24
CA THR A 82 4.23 18.82 -1.54
C THR A 82 4.35 17.70 -2.58
N LEU A 83 5.44 16.95 -2.52
CA LEU A 83 5.69 15.78 -3.37
C LEU A 83 4.79 14.61 -2.96
N SER A 84 4.76 14.26 -1.67
CA SER A 84 3.94 13.17 -1.12
C SER A 84 2.46 13.33 -1.50
N ALA A 85 1.91 14.53 -1.37
CA ALA A 85 0.51 14.82 -1.72
C ALA A 85 0.18 14.67 -3.22
N ARG A 86 1.18 14.56 -4.10
CA ARG A 86 1.01 14.43 -5.56
C ARG A 86 1.37 13.07 -6.12
N LEU A 87 1.90 12.17 -5.29
CA LEU A 87 2.08 10.77 -5.61
C LEU A 87 0.71 10.13 -5.91
N ASP A 88 0.72 8.98 -6.59
CA ASP A 88 -0.52 8.21 -6.75
C ASP A 88 -1.01 7.68 -5.39
N THR A 89 -0.12 7.65 -4.39
CA THR A 89 -0.39 7.37 -2.97
C THR A 89 -0.72 8.60 -2.12
N GLY A 90 -1.01 9.78 -2.68
CA GLY A 90 -1.18 11.00 -1.88
C GLY A 90 -2.31 10.93 -0.83
N ASP A 91 -3.31 10.06 -1.04
CA ASP A 91 -4.46 9.87 -0.15
C ASP A 91 -4.28 8.72 0.87
N MET A 92 -3.07 8.13 0.97
CA MET A 92 -2.79 7.03 1.90
C MET A 92 -1.61 7.36 2.81
N PRO A 93 -1.59 6.83 4.05
CA PRO A 93 -0.40 6.87 4.87
C PRO A 93 0.71 6.00 4.27
N ASP A 94 1.95 6.31 4.64
CA ASP A 94 3.09 5.44 4.37
C ASP A 94 2.93 4.08 5.08
N PRO A 95 3.44 2.98 4.51
CA PRO A 95 3.35 1.66 5.11
C PRO A 95 4.27 1.54 6.33
N ASP A 96 3.74 1.03 7.44
CA ASP A 96 4.57 0.63 8.58
C ASP A 96 5.33 -0.68 8.32
N LEU A 97 4.73 -1.60 7.56
CA LEU A 97 5.25 -2.93 7.28
C LEU A 97 5.04 -3.30 5.82
N VAL A 98 6.13 -3.71 5.16
CA VAL A 98 6.10 -4.29 3.80
C VAL A 98 6.49 -5.76 3.88
N ILE A 99 5.56 -6.62 3.48
CA ILE A 99 5.72 -8.07 3.44
C ILE A 99 6.08 -8.49 2.01
N ARG A 100 7.15 -9.28 1.87
CA ARG A 100 7.59 -9.85 0.61
C ARG A 100 7.75 -11.36 0.74
N THR A 101 7.02 -12.07 -0.11
CA THR A 101 7.00 -13.53 -0.18
C THR A 101 8.06 -14.09 -1.13
N SER A 102 8.17 -15.42 -1.19
CA SER A 102 8.97 -16.18 -2.15
C SER A 102 10.50 -15.99 -2.03
N GLY A 103 11.00 -15.57 -0.86
CA GLY A 103 12.42 -15.53 -0.51
C GLY A 103 13.22 -14.36 -1.11
N GLU A 104 12.58 -13.50 -1.90
CA GLU A 104 13.23 -12.40 -2.61
C GLU A 104 13.57 -11.23 -1.66
N LYS A 105 14.86 -10.98 -1.38
CA LYS A 105 15.30 -9.88 -0.50
C LYS A 105 15.49 -8.55 -1.23
N ARG A 106 14.44 -8.08 -1.89
CA ARG A 106 14.43 -6.80 -2.63
C ARG A 106 13.04 -6.18 -2.68
N VAL A 107 12.97 -4.86 -2.75
CA VAL A 107 11.69 -4.12 -2.89
C VAL A 107 11.16 -4.13 -4.33
N SER A 108 12.03 -4.36 -5.32
CA SER A 108 11.69 -4.42 -6.76
C SER A 108 10.82 -3.26 -7.27
N ASN A 109 11.26 -2.02 -7.05
CA ASN A 109 10.57 -0.82 -7.55
C ASN A 109 9.14 -0.63 -6.99
N PHE A 110 8.83 -1.22 -5.84
CA PHE A 110 7.56 -1.03 -5.15
C PHE A 110 7.70 0.10 -4.11
N LEU A 111 6.72 1.01 -4.03
CA LEU A 111 6.55 2.05 -3.01
C LEU A 111 7.84 2.78 -2.57
N LEU A 112 8.73 3.13 -3.51
CA LEU A 112 10.09 3.56 -3.19
C LEU A 112 10.19 4.79 -2.29
N TRP A 113 9.24 5.72 -2.41
CA TRP A 113 9.17 6.91 -1.57
C TRP A 113 8.57 6.56 -0.20
N GLN A 114 7.45 5.85 -0.23
CA GLN A 114 6.59 5.57 0.92
C GLN A 114 7.26 4.58 1.89
N LEU A 115 8.08 3.66 1.38
CA LEU A 115 8.75 2.64 2.22
C LEU A 115 10.00 3.13 2.95
N ALA A 116 10.33 4.43 2.89
CA ALA A 116 11.57 4.99 3.45
C ALA A 116 11.80 4.60 4.92
N TYR A 117 10.73 4.47 5.70
CA TYR A 117 10.75 4.11 7.12
C TYR A 117 9.99 2.80 7.43
N ALA A 118 9.56 2.08 6.40
CA ALA A 118 8.81 0.85 6.58
C ALA A 118 9.72 -0.28 7.09
N GLU A 119 9.19 -1.09 8.01
CA GLU A 119 9.81 -2.36 8.34
C GLU A 119 9.65 -3.34 7.18
N LEU A 120 10.73 -4.01 6.81
CA LEU A 120 10.71 -5.01 5.75
C LEU A 120 10.69 -6.41 6.35
N PHE A 121 9.70 -7.20 5.96
CA PHE A 121 9.58 -8.61 6.31
C PHE A 121 9.66 -9.45 5.05
N PHE A 122 10.65 -10.35 5.01
CA PHE A 122 10.88 -11.27 3.91
C PHE A 122 10.59 -12.70 4.37
N THR A 123 9.82 -13.45 3.58
CA THR A 123 9.52 -14.86 3.85
C THR A 123 9.74 -15.73 2.63
N ASP A 124 10.22 -16.95 2.85
CA ASP A 124 10.36 -17.98 1.81
C ASP A 124 9.01 -18.61 1.42
N VAL A 125 7.96 -18.39 2.22
CA VAL A 125 6.59 -18.81 1.91
C VAL A 125 6.16 -18.15 0.61
N ARG A 126 5.64 -18.95 -0.33
CA ARG A 126 5.17 -18.46 -1.64
C ARG A 126 3.81 -17.80 -1.49
N TRP A 127 3.49 -16.85 -2.36
CA TRP A 127 2.22 -16.11 -2.32
C TRP A 127 0.96 -17.01 -2.25
N PRO A 128 0.83 -18.08 -3.06
CA PRO A 128 -0.33 -18.99 -2.96
C PRO A 128 -0.44 -19.72 -1.62
N ASP A 129 0.67 -19.88 -0.91
CA ASP A 129 0.76 -20.58 0.38
C ASP A 129 0.76 -19.59 1.57
N PHE A 130 0.69 -18.28 1.31
CA PHE A 130 0.71 -17.25 2.34
C PHE A 130 -0.67 -17.16 3.00
N ASP A 131 -0.75 -17.63 4.25
CA ASP A 131 -2.01 -17.75 4.99
C ASP A 131 -2.09 -16.82 6.22
N ARG A 132 -3.14 -17.00 7.02
CA ARG A 132 -3.35 -16.21 8.25
C ARG A 132 -2.25 -16.45 9.30
N ALA A 133 -1.71 -17.66 9.39
CA ALA A 133 -0.66 -17.98 10.36
C ALA A 133 0.64 -17.26 10.00
N GLU A 134 0.96 -17.21 8.71
CA GLU A 134 2.13 -16.51 8.20
C GLU A 134 1.98 -14.98 8.32
N LEU A 135 0.80 -14.42 8.04
CA LEU A 135 0.52 -13.01 8.33
C LEU A 135 0.70 -12.69 9.83
N ALA A 136 0.18 -13.54 10.71
CA ALA A 136 0.34 -13.36 12.15
C ALA A 136 1.81 -13.43 12.57
N ARG A 137 2.64 -14.25 11.91
CA ARG A 137 4.09 -14.28 12.12
C ARG A 137 4.73 -12.96 11.72
N ALA A 138 4.41 -12.42 10.54
CA ALA A 138 4.91 -11.13 10.08
C ALA A 138 4.57 -9.99 11.04
N LEU A 139 3.33 -9.95 11.52
CA LEU A 139 2.88 -8.96 12.50
C LEU A 139 3.59 -9.10 13.85
N ARG A 140 3.79 -10.33 14.35
CA ARG A 140 4.56 -10.55 15.58
C ARG A 140 5.99 -10.04 15.45
N GLU A 141 6.67 -10.37 14.36
CA GLU A 141 8.02 -9.88 14.12
C GLU A 141 8.09 -8.36 14.03
N PHE A 142 7.11 -7.73 13.38
CA PHE A 142 6.98 -6.27 13.38
C PHE A 142 6.87 -5.69 14.79
N THR A 143 6.03 -6.28 15.66
CA THR A 143 5.87 -5.79 17.05
C THR A 143 7.09 -6.02 17.94
N LEU A 144 7.92 -7.02 17.64
CA LEU A 144 9.12 -7.36 18.42
C LEU A 144 10.34 -6.50 18.04
N ARG A 145 10.31 -5.82 16.90
CA ARG A 145 11.38 -4.91 16.51
C ARG A 145 11.34 -3.69 17.41
N ASP A 146 12.33 -3.60 18.29
CA ASP A 146 12.58 -2.43 19.12
C ASP A 146 12.70 -1.21 18.19
N ARG A 147 11.84 -0.19 18.39
CA ARG A 147 11.78 1.03 17.57
C ARG A 147 13.05 1.84 17.81
N ARG A 148 14.15 1.38 17.20
CA ARG A 148 15.49 1.97 17.32
C ARG A 148 15.65 3.25 16.51
N PHE A 149 14.70 3.52 15.61
CA PHE A 149 14.59 4.79 14.88
C PHE A 149 13.36 5.54 15.41
N GLY A 150 13.59 6.78 15.80
CA GLY A 150 12.79 7.53 16.77
C GLY A 150 11.28 7.48 16.54
N ALA A 151 10.56 7.53 17.67
CA ALA A 151 9.13 7.74 17.73
C ALA A 151 8.67 8.77 16.70
N THR A 152 8.13 8.30 15.58
CA THR A 152 7.23 9.11 14.75
C THR A 152 5.98 9.34 15.59
N THR A 153 5.65 10.61 15.74
CA THR A 153 4.76 11.18 16.76
C THR A 153 3.31 10.73 16.58
N SER A 154 2.96 9.60 17.18
CA SER A 154 1.68 9.39 17.87
C SER A 154 1.83 8.20 18.82
N PRO A 155 1.64 8.40 20.14
CA PRO A 155 1.78 7.32 21.10
C PRO A 155 0.59 6.36 20.96
N VAL A 156 0.83 5.17 20.39
CA VAL A 156 0.01 4.01 20.72
C VAL A 156 0.54 3.48 22.05
N SER A 157 0.13 4.12 23.14
CA SER A 157 0.33 3.59 24.48
C SER A 157 -0.72 2.50 24.73
N ALA A 158 -0.29 1.24 24.75
CA ALA A 158 -0.67 0.29 25.79
C ALA A 158 0.04 -1.04 25.56
N ARG A 159 1.01 -1.34 26.43
CA ARG A 159 1.25 -2.71 26.87
C ARG A 159 -0.07 -3.23 27.44
N ALA A 160 -0.56 -4.35 26.91
CA ALA A 160 -1.56 -5.17 27.56
C ALA A 160 -1.24 -6.63 27.24
N ASP A 161 -1.26 -7.43 28.29
CA ASP A 161 -0.95 -8.86 28.32
C ASP A 161 -1.79 -9.62 27.29
N ILE A 162 -1.14 -10.44 26.46
CA ILE A 162 -1.81 -11.30 25.47
C ILE A 162 -1.93 -12.70 26.06
N GLU A 163 -2.98 -12.92 26.85
CA GLU A 163 -3.60 -14.23 27.02
C GLU A 163 -4.82 -14.33 26.08
N GLU A 164 -4.82 -15.39 25.26
CA GLU A 164 -5.93 -16.06 24.54
C GLU A 164 -7.04 -15.30 23.77
N ASP A 165 -7.06 -13.97 23.67
CA ASP A 165 -8.20 -13.26 23.03
C ASP A 165 -7.99 -12.85 21.54
N ALA A 166 -6.92 -13.32 20.90
CA ALA A 166 -6.58 -12.98 19.50
C ALA A 166 -7.56 -13.51 18.42
N LEU A 167 -8.62 -14.22 18.82
CA LEU A 167 -9.64 -14.79 17.92
C LEU A 167 -10.92 -13.94 17.79
N SER A 168 -11.02 -12.81 18.50
CA SER A 168 -12.19 -11.91 18.43
C SER A 168 -11.80 -10.49 17.97
N ILE A 169 -11.44 -10.35 16.68
CA ILE A 169 -11.09 -9.04 16.11
C ILE A 169 -12.37 -8.26 15.80
N LYS A 170 -12.82 -7.40 16.73
CA LYS A 170 -13.85 -6.36 16.47
C LYS A 170 -13.26 -5.00 16.09
N ARG A 171 -11.95 -4.77 16.23
CA ARG A 171 -11.24 -3.56 15.75
C ARG A 171 -9.75 -3.86 15.58
N PRO A 172 -9.21 -3.99 14.35
CA PRO A 172 -7.77 -3.89 14.16
C PRO A 172 -7.37 -2.40 14.08
N PRO A 173 -6.20 -2.01 14.62
CA PRO A 173 -5.60 -0.73 14.29
C PRO A 173 -5.34 -0.67 12.76
N LEU A 174 -5.26 0.54 12.21
CA LEU A 174 -5.04 0.86 10.79
C LEU A 174 -3.74 0.24 10.24
N ALA A 175 -3.72 -1.08 10.03
CA ALA A 175 -2.63 -1.79 9.40
C ALA A 175 -3.03 -2.01 7.94
N VAL A 176 -2.57 -1.14 7.06
CA VAL A 176 -2.66 -1.36 5.61
C VAL A 176 -1.65 -2.45 5.26
N ALA A 177 -2.07 -3.72 5.34
CA ALA A 177 -1.25 -4.84 4.90
C ALA A 177 -1.17 -4.83 3.36
N TYR A 178 -0.08 -4.30 2.81
CA TYR A 178 0.21 -4.42 1.39
C TYR A 178 0.75 -5.80 1.08
N ALA A 179 -0.10 -6.63 0.48
CA ALA A 179 0.32 -7.81 -0.25
C ALA A 179 0.84 -7.40 -1.63
N ALA A 180 2.15 -7.19 -1.76
CA ALA A 180 2.78 -7.07 -3.07
C ALA A 180 2.82 -8.44 -3.75
N ALA A 181 1.76 -8.80 -4.48
CA ALA A 181 1.83 -9.86 -5.48
C ALA A 181 2.63 -9.35 -6.69
N THR A 182 3.95 -9.21 -6.53
CA THR A 182 4.86 -9.00 -7.67
C THR A 182 5.17 -10.34 -8.32
N GLU A 183 4.16 -11.02 -8.86
CA GLU A 183 4.42 -11.90 -10.00
C GLU A 183 4.54 -10.98 -11.21
N LEU A 184 5.78 -10.76 -11.63
CA LEU A 184 6.08 -10.13 -12.91
C LEU A 184 5.17 -10.74 -13.96
N VAL A 185 4.40 -9.88 -14.62
CA VAL A 185 3.96 -10.04 -16.00
C VAL A 185 5.22 -10.06 -16.88
N THR A 186 5.98 -11.15 -16.81
CA THR A 186 6.99 -11.54 -17.80
C THR A 186 6.66 -12.93 -18.30
N ARG A 187 5.53 -13.03 -19.01
CA ARG A 187 5.37 -13.96 -20.12
C ARG A 187 4.38 -13.38 -21.13
N ALA A 188 4.89 -12.40 -21.88
CA ALA A 188 4.34 -12.02 -23.16
C ALA A 188 5.48 -11.49 -24.03
N LYS A 189 6.26 -12.43 -24.59
CA LYS A 189 6.96 -12.39 -25.89
C LYS A 189 7.97 -13.54 -25.98
N GLY A 190 7.75 -14.45 -26.94
CA GLY A 190 8.66 -15.54 -27.31
C GLY A 190 8.17 -16.89 -26.83
#